data_AF-A0A2H6BXF7-F1
#
_entry.id   AF-A0A2H6BXF7-F1
#
_cell.length_a   1.000
_cell.length_b   1.000
_cell.length_c   1.000
_cell.angle_alpha   90.00
_cell.angle_beta   90.00
_cell.angle_gamma   90.00
#
_symmetry.space_group_name_H-M   'P 1'
#
loop_
_entity.id
_entity.type
_entity.pdbx_description
1 polymer ?
#
loop_
_entity_poly.entity_id
_entity_poly.type
_entity_poly.pdbx_seq_one_letter_code
_entity_poly.pdbx_strand_id
1 'polypeptide(L)'
;MAKKPKNVARKHRNWQKWLKLTLILVFGFIILNLAINLAIRWPINQQKPVDAILVLGGSIRREIYVANLAKQYPNIPILISQGSKDPCILLLFERAKAPKTNVWLEKCANSTFGNFFFAVPILKQWGVHKVKVVTSPTHLPRAQWLAEIHLQSHGIAVEIDAVREIGIPGNHESKLKTGLDVTRSIIWAFVGQLISPPCWQVIPLNSVDLEAWRDQGFQCEYQGKIS
;
A
#
# COMPACT_ATOMS: atom_id res chain seq x y z
N MET A 1 -60.02 0.22 9.73
CA MET A 1 -58.74 -0.36 9.26
C MET A 1 -58.44 0.14 7.84
N ALA A 2 -57.51 1.09 7.68
CA ALA A 2 -57.15 1.63 6.36
C ALA A 2 -56.36 0.58 5.55
N LYS A 3 -56.93 0.10 4.43
CA LYS A 3 -56.22 -0.75 3.45
C LYS A 3 -55.12 0.09 2.80
N LYS A 4 -53.83 -0.21 3.07
CA LYS A 4 -52.71 0.34 2.30
C LYS A 4 -52.98 0.11 0.80
N PRO A 5 -52.89 1.13 -0.07
CA PRO A 5 -53.24 0.99 -1.48
C PRO A 5 -52.33 -0.06 -2.14
N LYS A 6 -52.93 -1.07 -2.78
CA LYS A 6 -52.25 -2.22 -3.42
C LYS A 6 -51.08 -1.80 -4.33
N ASN A 7 -51.15 -0.61 -4.93
CA ASN A 7 -50.09 -0.03 -5.76
C ASN A 7 -48.81 0.31 -4.99
N VAL A 8 -48.91 0.78 -3.74
CA VAL A 8 -47.74 1.07 -2.89
C VAL A 8 -47.04 -0.22 -2.47
N ALA A 9 -47.82 -1.26 -2.13
CA ALA A 9 -47.28 -2.58 -1.81
C ALA A 9 -46.59 -3.26 -3.02
N ARG A 10 -47.16 -3.12 -4.23
CA ARG A 10 -46.55 -3.62 -5.48
C ARG A 10 -45.26 -2.89 -5.84
N LYS A 11 -45.25 -1.55 -5.72
CA LYS A 11 -44.05 -0.72 -5.94
C LYS A 11 -42.93 -1.07 -4.97
N HIS A 12 -43.26 -1.25 -3.69
CA HIS A 12 -42.30 -1.65 -2.65
C HIS A 12 -41.72 -3.05 -2.90
N ARG A 13 -42.56 -4.04 -3.28
CA ARG A 13 -42.11 -5.39 -3.63
C ARG A 13 -41.21 -5.41 -4.87
N ASN A 14 -41.51 -4.60 -5.87
CA ASN A 14 -40.68 -4.49 -7.08
C ASN A 14 -39.33 -3.82 -6.77
N TRP A 15 -39.33 -2.75 -5.96
CA TRP A 15 -38.09 -2.11 -5.48
C TRP A 15 -37.20 -3.08 -4.70
N GLN A 16 -37.79 -3.87 -3.79
CA GLN A 16 -37.05 -4.91 -3.05
C GLN A 16 -36.45 -5.99 -3.97
N LYS A 17 -37.16 -6.39 -5.04
CA LYS A 17 -36.63 -7.34 -6.03
C LYS A 17 -35.43 -6.77 -6.78
N TRP A 18 -35.54 -5.53 -7.27
CA TRP A 18 -34.44 -4.86 -7.97
C TRP A 18 -33.24 -4.65 -7.05
N LEU A 19 -33.45 -4.21 -5.81
CA LEU A 19 -32.38 -4.07 -4.82
C LEU A 19 -31.65 -5.40 -4.59
N LYS A 20 -32.38 -6.50 -4.39
CA LYS A 20 -31.80 -7.84 -4.22
C LYS A 20 -31.01 -8.27 -5.46
N LEU A 21 -31.56 -8.05 -6.65
CA LEU A 21 -30.90 -8.40 -7.90
C LEU A 21 -29.60 -7.60 -8.09
N THR A 22 -29.62 -6.30 -7.81
CA THR A 22 -28.42 -5.45 -7.82
C THR A 22 -27.37 -5.95 -6.82
N LEU A 23 -27.76 -6.27 -5.59
CA LEU A 23 -26.82 -6.80 -4.59
C LEU A 23 -26.20 -8.13 -5.02
N ILE A 24 -26.98 -9.03 -5.62
CA ILE A 24 -26.48 -10.31 -6.15
C ILE A 24 -25.47 -10.07 -7.28
N LEU A 25 -25.77 -9.15 -8.21
CA LEU A 25 -24.86 -8.82 -9.32
C LEU A 25 -23.56 -8.19 -8.81
N VAL A 26 -23.64 -7.23 -7.89
CA VAL A 26 -22.46 -6.59 -7.29
C VAL A 26 -21.61 -7.62 -6.55
N PHE A 27 -22.22 -8.48 -5.73
CA PHE A 27 -21.49 -9.52 -5.02
C PHE A 27 -20.86 -10.53 -5.98
N GLY A 28 -21.61 -10.96 -7.01
CA GLY A 28 -21.10 -11.84 -8.07
C GLY A 28 -19.90 -11.24 -8.80
N PHE A 29 -19.93 -9.93 -9.08
CA PHE A 29 -18.80 -9.22 -9.68
C PHE A 29 -17.56 -9.20 -8.77
N ILE A 30 -17.72 -8.91 -7.47
CA ILE A 30 -16.61 -8.94 -6.51
C ILE A 30 -15.97 -10.33 -6.46
N ILE A 31 -16.78 -11.38 -6.32
CA ILE A 31 -16.30 -12.77 -6.24
C ILE A 31 -15.59 -13.17 -7.52
N LEU A 32 -16.15 -12.83 -8.69
CA LEU A 32 -15.52 -13.11 -9.97
C LEU A 32 -14.17 -12.38 -10.12
N ASN A 33 -14.10 -11.10 -9.72
CA ASN A 33 -12.86 -10.32 -9.80
C ASN A 33 -11.78 -10.89 -8.89
N LEU A 34 -12.13 -11.21 -7.63
CA LEU A 34 -11.22 -11.88 -6.69
C LEU A 34 -10.76 -13.24 -7.22
N ALA A 35 -11.66 -14.05 -7.78
CA ALA A 35 -11.30 -15.33 -8.36
C ALA A 35 -10.32 -15.17 -9.53
N ILE A 36 -10.53 -14.20 -10.42
CA ILE A 36 -9.58 -13.91 -11.52
C ILE A 36 -8.23 -13.43 -10.98
N ASN A 37 -8.23 -12.53 -9.99
CA ASN A 37 -7.01 -11.99 -9.41
C ASN A 37 -6.18 -13.09 -8.73
N LEU A 38 -6.80 -13.96 -7.94
CA LEU A 38 -6.13 -14.99 -7.16
C LEU A 38 -5.84 -16.26 -7.98
N ALA A 39 -6.75 -16.73 -8.82
CA ALA A 39 -6.55 -18.00 -9.54
C ALA A 39 -5.74 -17.83 -10.84
N ILE A 40 -5.71 -16.62 -11.41
CA ILE A 40 -5.09 -16.39 -12.74
C ILE A 40 -3.98 -15.34 -12.65
N ARG A 41 -4.31 -14.09 -12.26
CA ARG A 41 -3.33 -12.98 -12.36
C ARG A 41 -2.16 -13.14 -11.42
N TRP A 42 -2.42 -13.45 -10.14
CA TRP A 42 -1.38 -13.61 -9.13
C TRP A 42 -0.36 -14.72 -9.52
N PRO A 43 -0.77 -15.96 -9.86
CA PRO A 43 0.17 -17.01 -10.28
C PRO A 43 1.01 -16.64 -11.51
N ILE A 44 0.41 -15.98 -12.51
CA ILE A 44 1.13 -15.51 -13.70
C ILE A 44 2.13 -14.43 -13.32
N ASN A 45 1.72 -13.46 -12.51
CA ASN A 45 2.56 -12.35 -12.12
C ASN A 45 3.68 -12.75 -11.15
N GLN A 46 3.56 -13.87 -10.43
CA GLN A 46 4.64 -14.38 -9.59
C GLN A 46 5.93 -14.71 -10.39
N GLN A 47 5.78 -15.10 -11.65
CA GLN A 47 6.89 -15.43 -12.55
C GLN A 47 7.49 -14.21 -13.25
N LYS A 48 6.85 -13.04 -13.16
CA LYS A 48 7.37 -11.81 -13.75
C LYS A 48 8.54 -11.26 -12.90
N PRO A 49 9.45 -10.48 -13.50
CA PRO A 49 10.43 -9.73 -12.74
C PRO A 49 9.74 -8.70 -11.85
N VAL A 50 10.42 -8.28 -10.78
CA VAL A 50 9.97 -7.15 -9.95
C VAL A 50 9.94 -5.88 -10.81
N ASP A 51 8.78 -5.24 -10.87
CA ASP A 51 8.53 -4.02 -11.66
C ASP A 51 8.11 -2.81 -10.80
N ALA A 52 8.10 -2.96 -9.47
CA ALA A 52 8.06 -1.85 -8.52
C ALA A 52 8.64 -2.24 -7.15
N ILE A 53 9.05 -1.24 -6.37
CA ILE A 53 9.47 -1.41 -4.98
C ILE A 53 8.56 -0.59 -4.07
N LEU A 54 7.95 -1.23 -3.06
CA LEU A 54 7.20 -0.60 -1.99
C LEU A 54 8.03 -0.63 -0.70
N VAL A 55 8.36 0.53 -0.16
CA VAL A 55 9.08 0.66 1.11
C VAL A 55 8.10 1.04 2.21
N LEU A 56 7.94 0.17 3.20
CA LEU A 56 7.12 0.47 4.36
C LEU A 56 7.87 1.38 5.33
N GLY A 57 7.24 2.47 5.76
CA GLY A 57 7.80 3.39 6.75
C GLY A 57 8.09 2.73 8.12
N GLY A 58 8.84 3.44 8.95
CA GLY A 58 9.19 3.05 10.32
C GLY A 58 10.69 2.96 10.62
N SER A 59 11.55 2.96 9.60
CA SER A 59 12.99 3.10 9.79
C SER A 59 13.70 3.66 8.56
N ILE A 60 14.50 4.70 8.80
CA ILE A 60 15.40 5.30 7.81
C ILE A 60 16.37 4.28 7.18
N ARG A 61 16.62 3.13 7.83
CA ARG A 61 17.49 2.08 7.26
C ARG A 61 16.92 1.45 6.01
N ARG A 62 15.59 1.32 5.93
CA ARG A 62 14.92 0.79 4.74
C ARG A 62 15.06 1.76 3.57
N GLU A 63 15.07 3.06 3.88
CA GLU A 63 15.28 4.12 2.90
C GLU A 63 16.75 4.21 2.45
N ILE A 64 17.72 4.02 3.36
CA ILE A 64 19.15 3.87 2.98
C ILE A 64 19.32 2.67 2.04
N TYR A 65 18.70 1.54 2.38
CA TYR A 65 18.74 0.33 1.55
C TYR A 65 18.16 0.61 0.16
N VAL A 66 16.97 1.19 0.09
CA VAL A 66 16.31 1.43 -1.20
C VAL A 66 17.04 2.49 -2.04
N ALA A 67 17.66 3.49 -1.43
CA ALA A 67 18.48 4.48 -2.15
C ALA A 67 19.66 3.81 -2.86
N ASN A 68 20.33 2.85 -2.20
CA ASN A 68 21.39 2.06 -2.82
C ASN A 68 20.86 1.10 -3.90
N LEU A 69 19.67 0.54 -3.69
CA LEU A 69 19.01 -0.34 -4.66
C LEU A 69 18.61 0.44 -5.94
N ALA A 70 18.13 1.67 -5.81
CA ALA A 70 17.74 2.53 -6.93
C ALA A 70 18.92 2.87 -7.85
N LYS A 71 20.15 2.86 -7.33
CA LYS A 71 21.35 3.01 -8.16
C LYS A 71 21.56 1.81 -9.10
N GLN A 72 21.22 0.60 -8.63
CA GLN A 72 21.35 -0.63 -9.41
C GLN A 72 20.18 -0.80 -10.40
N TYR A 73 18.99 -0.33 -10.02
CA TYR A 73 17.76 -0.46 -10.80
C TYR A 73 17.06 0.90 -11.00
N PRO A 74 17.67 1.82 -11.78
CA PRO A 74 17.20 3.22 -11.89
C PRO A 74 15.81 3.37 -12.50
N ASN A 75 15.35 2.37 -13.26
CA ASN A 75 14.08 2.39 -13.98
C ASN A 75 12.92 1.77 -13.19
N ILE A 76 13.19 1.10 -12.06
CA ILE A 76 12.13 0.50 -11.24
C ILE A 76 11.52 1.59 -10.36
N PRO A 77 10.20 1.86 -10.46
CA PRO A 77 9.54 2.83 -9.61
C PRO A 77 9.56 2.41 -8.14
N ILE A 78 9.81 3.38 -7.26
CA ILE A 78 9.88 3.20 -5.82
C ILE A 78 8.77 4.04 -5.18
N LEU A 79 7.92 3.39 -4.39
CA LEU A 79 6.94 4.04 -3.53
C LEU A 79 7.38 3.91 -2.08
N ILE A 80 7.67 5.02 -1.41
CA ILE A 80 7.98 5.07 0.02
C ILE A 80 6.70 5.51 0.75
N SER A 81 6.10 4.58 1.50
CA SER A 81 4.88 4.82 2.25
C SER A 81 5.20 5.32 3.66
N GLN A 82 4.72 6.52 3.96
CA GLN A 82 5.03 7.40 5.09
C GLN A 82 6.51 7.81 5.17
N GLY A 83 7.40 6.84 5.38
CA GLY A 83 8.85 7.03 5.51
C GLY A 83 9.27 8.03 6.60
N SER A 84 10.56 8.38 6.59
CA SER A 84 11.12 9.52 7.30
C SER A 84 10.68 10.85 6.67
N LYS A 85 11.09 11.96 7.28
CA LYS A 85 10.84 13.31 6.72
C LYS A 85 11.39 13.40 5.29
N ASP A 86 10.65 14.07 4.43
CA ASP A 86 10.95 14.24 3.00
C ASP A 86 12.39 14.69 2.71
N PRO A 87 12.94 15.73 3.39
CA PRO A 87 14.32 16.15 3.16
C PRO A 87 15.33 15.06 3.55
N CYS A 88 15.03 14.23 4.55
CA CYS A 88 15.91 13.13 4.96
C CYS A 88 15.99 12.06 3.87
N ILE A 89 14.84 11.67 3.31
CA ILE A 89 14.80 10.71 2.21
C ILE A 89 15.54 11.29 1.00
N LEU A 90 15.32 12.56 0.68
CA LEU A 90 15.99 13.24 -0.43
C LEU A 90 17.52 13.19 -0.26
N LEU A 91 18.03 13.58 0.91
CA LEU A 91 19.46 13.58 1.22
C LEU A 91 20.08 12.17 1.18
N LEU A 92 19.32 11.11 1.48
CA LEU A 92 19.78 9.73 1.32
C LEU A 92 20.02 9.36 -0.14
N PHE A 93 19.08 9.70 -1.01
CA PHE A 93 19.21 9.45 -2.45
C PHE A 93 20.36 10.27 -3.06
N GLU A 94 20.54 11.51 -2.62
CA GLU A 94 21.67 12.36 -3.05
C GLU A 94 23.01 11.78 -2.61
N ARG A 95 23.13 11.37 -1.34
CA ARG A 95 24.32 10.70 -0.83
C ARG A 95 24.64 9.42 -1.61
N ALA A 96 23.63 8.61 -1.90
CA ALA A 96 23.79 7.38 -2.66
C ALA A 96 24.14 7.63 -4.15
N LYS A 97 24.05 8.89 -4.61
CA LYS A 97 24.11 9.27 -6.03
C LYS A 97 23.10 8.47 -6.85
N ALA A 98 21.89 8.31 -6.30
CA ALA A 98 20.81 7.52 -6.87
C ALA A 98 19.79 8.43 -7.57
N PRO A 99 19.12 7.94 -8.63
CA PRO A 99 18.08 8.71 -9.31
C PRO A 99 16.86 8.91 -8.40
N LYS A 100 16.27 10.10 -8.49
CA LYS A 100 15.09 10.53 -7.71
C LYS A 100 13.81 10.58 -8.54
N THR A 101 13.93 10.48 -9.86
CA THR A 101 12.84 10.69 -10.84
C THR A 101 11.72 9.67 -10.76
N ASN A 102 12.04 8.44 -10.36
CA ASN A 102 11.06 7.34 -10.23
C ASN A 102 10.73 7.04 -8.77
N VAL A 103 10.95 7.99 -7.86
CA VAL A 103 10.74 7.81 -6.42
C VAL A 103 9.60 8.70 -5.97
N TRP A 104 8.62 8.09 -5.33
CA TRP A 104 7.38 8.73 -4.88
C TRP A 104 7.20 8.53 -3.39
N LEU A 105 6.73 9.56 -2.70
CA LEU A 105 6.43 9.52 -1.27
C LEU A 105 4.91 9.57 -1.08
N GLU A 106 4.35 8.55 -0.46
CA GLU A 106 2.94 8.47 -0.05
C GLU A 106 2.85 8.85 1.43
N LYS A 107 2.02 9.84 1.79
CA LYS A 107 2.03 10.46 3.14
C LYS A 107 0.71 10.35 3.91
N CYS A 108 -0.24 9.58 3.40
CA CYS A 108 -1.55 9.39 4.02
C CYS A 108 -1.54 8.26 5.07
N ALA A 109 -0.60 7.32 4.97
CA ALA A 109 -0.55 6.16 5.85
C ALA A 109 -0.06 6.47 7.28
N ASN A 110 -0.81 6.02 8.29
CA ASN A 110 -0.44 6.12 9.71
C ASN A 110 -0.30 4.75 10.40
N SER A 111 -0.41 3.67 9.65
CA SER A 111 -0.39 2.29 10.13
C SER A 111 0.05 1.35 9.01
N THR A 112 0.46 0.13 9.35
CA THR A 112 0.83 -0.87 8.33
C THR A 112 -0.34 -1.23 7.42
N PHE A 113 -1.57 -1.26 7.94
CA PHE A 113 -2.76 -1.35 7.09
C PHE A 113 -2.85 -0.16 6.12
N GLY A 114 -2.67 1.07 6.64
CA GLY A 114 -2.67 2.29 5.85
C GLY A 114 -1.64 2.25 4.71
N ASN A 115 -0.44 1.71 4.98
CA ASN A 115 0.59 1.60 3.96
C ASN A 115 0.10 0.82 2.74
N PHE A 116 -0.53 -0.34 2.94
CA PHE A 116 -1.06 -1.14 1.83
C PHE A 116 -2.34 -0.55 1.24
N PHE A 117 -3.22 -0.02 2.09
CA PHE A 117 -4.48 0.61 1.69
C PHE A 117 -4.25 1.73 0.66
N PHE A 118 -3.24 2.58 0.88
CA PHE A 118 -2.88 3.66 -0.04
C PHE A 118 -1.90 3.23 -1.15
N ALA A 119 -1.04 2.24 -0.91
CA ALA A 119 -0.11 1.75 -1.94
C ALA A 119 -0.82 0.99 -3.07
N VAL A 120 -1.82 0.14 -2.76
CA VAL A 120 -2.53 -0.66 -3.77
C VAL A 120 -3.06 0.17 -4.95
N PRO A 121 -3.84 1.26 -4.75
CA PRO A 121 -4.35 2.03 -5.87
C PRO A 121 -3.24 2.67 -6.70
N ILE A 122 -2.16 3.13 -6.07
CA ILE A 122 -0.99 3.71 -6.74
C ILE A 122 -0.29 2.66 -7.62
N LEU A 123 -0.01 1.48 -7.06
CA LEU A 123 0.65 0.39 -7.78
C LEU A 123 -0.21 -0.14 -8.94
N LYS A 124 -1.54 -0.20 -8.75
CA LYS A 124 -2.47 -0.56 -9.84
C LYS A 124 -2.47 0.49 -10.95
N GLN A 125 -2.44 1.78 -10.61
CA GLN A 125 -2.37 2.86 -11.59
C GLN A 125 -1.06 2.80 -12.39
N TRP A 126 0.04 2.40 -11.75
CA TRP A 126 1.33 2.17 -12.42
C TRP A 126 1.38 0.88 -13.25
N GLY A 127 0.34 0.04 -13.20
CA GLY A 127 0.30 -1.23 -13.94
C GLY A 127 1.28 -2.29 -13.39
N VAL A 128 1.61 -2.20 -12.11
CA VAL A 128 2.57 -3.10 -11.44
C VAL A 128 2.05 -4.52 -11.41
N HIS A 129 2.92 -5.47 -11.76
CA HIS A 129 2.61 -6.90 -11.70
C HIS A 129 3.21 -7.57 -10.49
N LYS A 130 4.46 -7.25 -10.16
CA LYS A 130 5.18 -7.85 -9.04
C LYS A 130 5.96 -6.78 -8.28
N VAL A 131 5.56 -6.58 -7.03
CA VAL A 131 6.16 -5.59 -6.15
C VAL A 131 7.10 -6.25 -5.14
N LYS A 132 8.29 -5.69 -4.99
CA LYS A 132 9.18 -5.98 -3.87
C LYS A 132 8.78 -5.12 -2.68
N VAL A 133 8.37 -5.75 -1.58
CA VAL A 133 7.96 -5.05 -0.35
C VAL A 133 9.13 -5.06 0.62
N VAL A 134 9.73 -3.89 0.81
CA VAL A 134 10.84 -3.66 1.74
C VAL A 134 10.28 -3.34 3.12
N THR A 135 10.57 -4.21 4.08
CA THR A 135 10.13 -4.10 5.48
C THR A 135 11.24 -4.54 6.44
N SER A 136 10.96 -4.56 7.75
CA SER A 136 11.89 -5.08 8.76
C SER A 136 11.56 -6.52 9.18
N PRO A 137 12.55 -7.29 9.66
CA PRO A 137 12.31 -8.60 10.28
C PRO A 137 11.33 -8.54 11.46
N THR A 138 11.36 -7.46 12.22
CA THR A 138 10.54 -7.24 13.43
C THR A 138 9.06 -7.01 13.14
N HIS A 139 8.71 -6.70 11.88
CA HIS A 139 7.34 -6.54 11.42
C HIS A 139 6.96 -7.56 10.34
N LEU A 140 7.82 -8.55 10.09
CA LEU A 140 7.68 -9.45 8.96
C LEU A 140 6.34 -10.19 8.95
N PRO A 141 5.85 -10.80 10.05
CA PRO A 141 4.61 -11.58 9.99
C PRO A 141 3.40 -10.73 9.58
N ARG A 142 3.17 -9.60 10.27
CA ARG A 142 2.06 -8.70 9.93
C ARG A 142 2.22 -8.03 8.59
N ALA A 143 3.42 -7.54 8.25
CA ALA A 143 3.64 -6.87 6.96
C ALA A 143 3.46 -7.85 5.79
N GLN A 144 3.93 -9.09 5.94
CA GLN A 144 3.77 -10.13 4.94
C GLN A 144 2.29 -10.49 4.74
N TRP A 145 1.55 -10.79 5.80
CA TRP A 145 0.13 -11.13 5.69
C TRP A 145 -0.69 -10.01 5.06
N LEU A 146 -0.45 -8.77 5.48
CA LEU A 146 -1.14 -7.62 4.90
C LEU A 146 -0.73 -7.41 3.43
N ALA A 147 0.55 -7.56 3.08
CA ALA A 147 1.00 -7.49 1.69
C ALA A 147 0.28 -8.53 0.83
N GLU A 148 0.25 -9.79 1.26
CA GLU A 148 -0.40 -10.88 0.55
C GLU A 148 -1.90 -10.59 0.36
N ILE A 149 -2.62 -10.24 1.43
CA ILE A 149 -4.06 -9.96 1.37
C ILE A 149 -4.36 -8.77 0.44
N HIS A 150 -3.68 -7.64 0.62
CA HIS A 150 -3.98 -6.42 -0.11
C HIS A 150 -3.52 -6.48 -1.57
N LEU A 151 -2.30 -6.95 -1.84
CA LEU A 151 -1.73 -6.91 -3.18
C LEU A 151 -2.24 -8.07 -4.04
N GLN A 152 -2.27 -9.30 -3.49
CA GLN A 152 -2.67 -10.47 -4.27
C GLN A 152 -4.18 -10.49 -4.57
N SER A 153 -5.01 -9.93 -3.68
CA SER A 153 -6.44 -9.73 -3.98
C SER A 153 -6.70 -8.79 -5.16
N HIS A 154 -5.68 -8.03 -5.59
CA HIS A 154 -5.69 -7.22 -6.81
C HIS A 154 -4.79 -7.79 -7.93
N GLY A 155 -4.31 -9.03 -7.77
CA GLY A 155 -3.51 -9.74 -8.76
C GLY A 155 -2.04 -9.32 -8.79
N ILE A 156 -1.57 -8.51 -7.84
CA ILE A 156 -0.17 -8.07 -7.74
C ILE A 156 0.60 -9.13 -6.94
N ALA A 157 1.65 -9.68 -7.54
CA ALA A 157 2.57 -10.60 -6.89
C ALA A 157 3.49 -9.87 -5.92
N VAL A 158 3.92 -10.57 -4.87
CA VAL A 158 4.68 -9.99 -3.76
C VAL A 158 5.98 -10.73 -3.56
N GLU A 159 7.07 -9.98 -3.49
CA GLU A 159 8.37 -10.46 -3.02
C GLU A 159 8.74 -9.70 -1.75
N ILE A 160 8.86 -10.39 -0.61
CA ILE A 160 9.22 -9.74 0.66
C ILE A 160 10.74 -9.60 0.76
N ASP A 161 11.20 -8.40 1.11
CA ASP A 161 12.61 -8.11 1.37
C ASP A 161 12.79 -7.52 2.78
N ALA A 162 13.44 -8.29 3.64
CA ALA A 162 13.58 -7.98 5.05
C ALA A 162 14.93 -7.30 5.34
N VAL A 163 14.89 -5.98 5.52
CA VAL A 163 16.09 -5.18 5.80
C VAL A 163 16.40 -5.19 7.29
N ARG A 164 17.64 -5.58 7.64
CA ARG A 164 18.10 -5.58 9.03
C ARG A 164 18.13 -4.17 9.60
N GLU A 165 17.45 -4.01 10.73
CA GLU A 165 17.46 -2.78 11.53
C GLU A 165 18.48 -2.91 12.67
N ILE A 166 19.07 -1.78 13.08
CA ILE A 166 19.92 -1.71 14.28
C ILE A 166 19.18 -0.86 15.31
N GLY A 167 19.05 -1.41 16.52
CA GLY A 167 18.34 -0.79 17.63
C GLY A 167 17.25 -1.70 18.21
N ILE A 168 16.57 -1.21 19.23
CA ILE A 168 15.39 -1.86 19.80
C ILE A 168 14.26 -1.77 18.77
N PRO A 169 13.55 -2.86 18.45
CA PRO A 169 12.37 -2.79 17.60
C PRO A 169 11.43 -1.70 18.13
N GLY A 170 11.08 -0.72 17.29
CA GLY A 170 10.26 0.41 17.73
C GLY A 170 8.88 0.01 18.26
N ASN A 171 8.47 -1.24 18.04
CA ASN A 171 7.28 -1.81 18.66
C ASN A 171 7.35 -3.35 18.70
N HIS A 172 6.92 -3.96 19.81
CA HIS A 172 6.62 -5.39 19.83
C HIS A 172 5.29 -5.65 19.14
N GLU A 173 5.23 -6.67 18.30
CA GLU A 173 4.02 -6.98 17.54
C GLU A 173 2.94 -7.56 18.48
N SER A 174 1.87 -6.80 18.70
CA SER A 174 0.71 -7.27 19.47
C SER A 174 -0.14 -8.23 18.61
N LYS A 175 -0.30 -9.48 19.07
CA LYS A 175 -1.13 -10.48 18.38
C LYS A 175 -2.56 -10.01 18.14
N LEU A 176 -3.16 -9.30 19.12
CA LEU A 176 -4.51 -8.76 18.99
C LEU A 176 -4.57 -7.69 17.88
N LYS A 177 -3.58 -6.78 17.87
CA LYS A 177 -3.48 -5.75 16.82
C LYS A 177 -3.28 -6.39 15.44
N THR A 178 -2.42 -7.41 15.33
CA THR A 178 -2.21 -8.15 14.09
C THR A 178 -3.50 -8.83 13.62
N GLY A 179 -4.24 -9.50 14.52
CA GLY A 179 -5.52 -10.12 14.18
C GLY A 179 -6.57 -9.12 13.68
N LEU A 180 -6.67 -7.95 14.31
CA LEU A 180 -7.56 -6.87 13.87
C LEU A 180 -7.15 -6.31 12.50
N ASP A 181 -5.84 -6.10 12.28
CA ASP A 181 -5.30 -5.63 11.00
C ASP A 181 -5.57 -6.63 9.88
N VAL A 182 -5.38 -7.94 10.13
CA VAL A 182 -5.69 -9.01 9.17
C VAL A 182 -7.18 -9.05 8.85
N THR A 183 -8.04 -9.03 9.88
CA THR A 183 -9.50 -9.07 9.69
C THR A 183 -9.98 -7.89 8.85
N ARG A 184 -9.50 -6.69 9.19
CA ARG A 184 -9.80 -5.47 8.42
C ARG A 184 -9.25 -5.55 6.99
N SER A 185 -8.09 -6.16 6.79
CA SER A 185 -7.49 -6.38 5.46
C SER A 185 -8.30 -7.33 4.60
N ILE A 186 -8.81 -8.43 5.19
CA ILE A 186 -9.69 -9.36 4.48
C ILE A 186 -10.97 -8.65 4.06
N ILE A 187 -11.63 -7.92 4.97
CA ILE A 187 -12.81 -7.12 4.61
C ILE A 187 -12.48 -6.14 3.47
N TRP A 188 -11.33 -5.47 3.56
CA TRP A 188 -10.90 -4.53 2.54
C TRP A 188 -10.59 -5.19 1.20
N ALA A 189 -10.09 -6.42 1.15
CA ALA A 189 -9.86 -7.15 -0.09
C ALA A 189 -11.14 -7.34 -0.92
N PHE A 190 -12.31 -7.44 -0.27
CA PHE A 190 -13.61 -7.47 -0.96
C PHE A 190 -14.09 -6.08 -1.35
N VAL A 191 -14.11 -5.14 -0.40
CA VAL A 191 -14.60 -3.78 -0.61
C VAL A 191 -13.76 -3.03 -1.66
N GLY A 192 -12.45 -3.22 -1.61
CA GLY A 192 -11.45 -2.62 -2.50
C GLY A 192 -11.59 -3.03 -3.97
N GLN A 193 -12.35 -4.09 -4.28
CA GLN A 193 -12.66 -4.44 -5.68
C GLN A 193 -13.58 -3.42 -6.34
N LEU A 194 -14.35 -2.65 -5.57
CA LEU A 194 -15.28 -1.64 -6.05
C LEU A 194 -14.78 -0.22 -5.82
N ILE A 195 -14.10 0.01 -4.70
CA ILE A 195 -13.65 1.35 -4.30
C ILE A 195 -12.14 1.38 -4.11
N SER A 196 -11.53 2.51 -4.46
CA SER A 196 -10.09 2.72 -4.31
C SER A 196 -9.87 4.16 -3.85
N PRO A 197 -9.91 4.40 -2.53
CA PRO A 197 -9.71 5.73 -1.98
C PRO A 197 -8.32 6.26 -2.36
N PRO A 198 -8.23 7.49 -2.89
CA PRO A 198 -6.94 8.06 -3.25
C PRO A 198 -6.16 8.47 -2.00
N CYS A 199 -4.82 8.47 -2.09
CA CYS A 199 -4.00 9.31 -1.23
C CYS A 199 -3.81 10.66 -1.92
N TRP A 200 -4.24 11.75 -1.26
CA TRP A 200 -4.12 13.10 -1.79
C TRP A 200 -2.72 13.70 -1.62
N GLN A 201 -1.84 13.02 -0.90
CA GLN A 201 -0.48 13.48 -0.58
C GLN A 201 0.54 12.46 -1.10
N VAL A 202 0.60 12.34 -2.43
CA VAL A 202 1.62 11.58 -3.15
C VAL A 202 2.52 12.57 -3.87
N ILE A 203 3.78 12.65 -3.45
CA ILE A 203 4.73 13.65 -3.95
C ILE A 203 5.95 12.98 -4.61
N PRO A 204 6.40 13.46 -5.77
CA PRO A 204 7.68 13.06 -6.33
C PRO A 204 8.85 13.43 -5.40
N LEU A 205 9.84 12.55 -5.22
CA LEU A 205 10.99 12.86 -4.38
C LEU A 205 11.81 14.04 -4.91
N ASN A 206 11.87 14.20 -6.24
CA ASN A 206 12.57 15.30 -6.88
C ASN A 206 11.87 16.66 -6.76
N SER A 207 10.62 16.71 -6.26
CA SER A 207 9.91 17.96 -5.98
C SER A 207 10.01 18.41 -4.52
N VAL A 208 10.79 17.70 -3.69
CA VAL A 208 11.00 18.09 -2.29
C VAL A 208 11.91 19.31 -2.25
N ASP A 209 11.39 20.40 -1.68
CA ASP A 209 12.09 21.67 -1.50
C ASP A 209 12.96 21.66 -0.24
N LEU A 210 14.26 21.40 -0.40
CA LEU A 210 15.20 21.37 0.73
C LEU A 210 15.35 22.74 1.42
N GLU A 211 15.23 23.85 0.69
CA GLU A 211 15.43 25.18 1.27
C GLU A 211 14.28 25.51 2.23
N ALA A 212 13.04 25.29 1.79
CA ALA A 212 11.87 25.47 2.65
C ALA A 212 11.93 24.60 3.93
N TRP A 213 12.45 23.38 3.83
CA TRP A 213 12.65 22.52 4.99
C TRP A 213 13.76 23.01 5.92
N ARG A 214 14.85 23.56 5.37
CA ARG A 214 15.96 24.13 6.17
C ARG A 214 15.48 25.35 6.96
N ASP A 215 14.65 26.19 6.37
CA ASP A 215 14.07 27.37 7.04
C ASP A 215 13.15 26.98 8.20
N GLN A 216 12.41 25.87 8.07
CA GLN A 216 11.55 25.33 9.13
C GLN A 216 12.31 24.56 10.22
N GLY A 217 13.54 24.17 9.93
CA GLY A 217 14.33 23.27 10.77
C GLY A 217 13.81 21.83 10.72
N PHE A 218 14.66 20.90 10.27
CA PHE A 218 14.39 19.46 10.36
C PHE A 218 15.57 18.73 10.97
N GLN A 219 15.28 17.55 11.52
CA GLN A 219 16.28 16.62 12.00
C GLN A 219 15.95 15.25 11.44
N CYS A 220 16.97 14.59 10.90
CA CYS A 220 16.90 13.23 10.44
C CYS A 220 17.27 12.25 11.54
N GLU A 221 16.80 11.02 11.42
CA GLU A 221 17.15 9.97 12.36
C GLU A 221 18.66 9.70 12.30
N TYR A 222 19.29 9.54 13.47
CA TYR A 222 20.75 9.42 13.58
C TYR A 222 21.31 8.25 12.74
N GLN A 223 20.53 7.18 12.55
CA GLN A 223 20.90 6.02 11.74
C GLN A 223 21.13 6.39 10.26
N GLY A 224 20.48 7.45 9.79
CA GLY A 224 20.70 8.05 8.47
C GLY A 224 22.09 8.65 8.33
N LYS A 225 22.73 9.06 9.44
CA LYS A 225 24.01 9.80 9.46
C LYS A 225 23.97 11.04 8.55
N ILE A 226 22.81 11.67 8.38
CA ILE A 226 22.62 12.90 7.60
C ILE A 226 22.64 14.07 8.57
N SER A 227 23.56 15.00 8.32
CA SER A 227 23.72 16.26 9.05
C SER A 227 23.26 17.43 8.18
#